data_AF-A0A3D5LFC0-F1
#
_entry.id   AF-A0A3D5LFC0-F1
#
_cell.length_a   1.000
_cell.length_b   1.000
_cell.length_c   1.000
_cell.angle_alpha   90.00
_cell.angle_beta   90.00
_cell.angle_gamma   90.00
#
_symmetry.space_group_name_H-M   'P 1'
#
loop_
_entity.id
_entity.type
_entity.pdbx_description
1 polymer ?
#
loop_
_entity_poly.entity_id
_entity_poly.type
_entity_poly.pdbx_seq_one_letter_code
_entity_poly.pdbx_strand_id
1 'polypeptide(L)'
;MNLQEIVTKRTGKAISQCSNKELYFSLLEMTKGMAEEKVSNEGKRKLYYISAEFLIGKLLSNNLINLGIYEDVKKLLADNGKSLAEIEEVEPEPSLGNGGLGRLAACFLDSIATLGLNGDGVGLNYHYGLFKQVFENNLQHETPNPWIEKESWLTKTDRAYTIQFGGFNLQSRMYDIDVLGYNNRTTKLHLFDV
;
A
#
# COMPACT_ATOMS: atom_id res chain seq x y z
N MET A 1 -0.04 16.59 -9.73
CA MET A 1 -1.37 16.82 -9.11
C MET A 1 -1.22 17.71 -7.89
N ASN A 2 -2.13 18.66 -7.65
CA ASN A 2 -2.09 19.56 -6.49
C ASN A 2 -2.99 19.02 -5.36
N LEU A 3 -2.44 18.80 -4.15
CA LEU A 3 -3.19 18.30 -3.00
C LEU A 3 -4.42 19.16 -2.67
N GLN A 4 -4.31 20.49 -2.79
CA GLN A 4 -5.41 21.41 -2.51
C GLN A 4 -6.61 21.17 -3.43
N GLU A 5 -6.37 20.90 -4.72
CA GLU A 5 -7.42 20.62 -5.70
C GLU A 5 -8.13 19.30 -5.39
N ILE A 6 -7.37 18.26 -5.03
CA ILE A 6 -7.91 16.95 -4.66
C ILE A 6 -8.76 17.07 -3.40
N VAL A 7 -8.25 17.73 -2.35
CA VAL A 7 -8.99 17.97 -1.11
C VAL A 7 -10.30 18.71 -1.39
N THR A 8 -10.23 19.78 -2.18
CA THR A 8 -11.42 20.58 -2.53
C THR A 8 -12.44 19.75 -3.32
N LYS A 9 -11.99 18.96 -4.30
CA LYS A 9 -12.84 18.08 -5.12
C LYS A 9 -13.52 16.99 -4.28
N ARG A 10 -12.79 16.39 -3.34
CA ARG A 10 -13.29 15.28 -2.50
C ARG A 10 -14.23 15.75 -1.38
N THR A 11 -13.94 16.91 -0.79
CA THR A 11 -14.57 17.32 0.48
C THR A 11 -15.37 18.61 0.40
N GLY A 12 -15.11 19.45 -0.60
CA GLY A 12 -15.63 20.82 -0.68
C GLY A 12 -15.04 21.78 0.37
N LYS A 13 -14.00 21.39 1.10
CA LYS A 13 -13.39 22.15 2.20
C LYS A 13 -11.97 22.59 1.87
N ALA A 14 -11.47 23.59 2.60
CA ALA A 14 -10.04 23.88 2.65
C ALA A 14 -9.29 22.84 3.49
N ILE A 15 -7.98 22.67 3.28
CA ILE A 15 -7.13 21.72 4.03
C ILE A 15 -7.27 21.94 5.54
N SER A 16 -7.23 23.20 6.00
CA SER A 16 -7.34 23.57 7.42
C SER A 16 -8.64 23.09 8.08
N GLN A 17 -9.72 22.93 7.31
CA GLN A 17 -11.05 22.53 7.78
C GLN A 17 -11.29 21.01 7.71
N CYS A 18 -10.39 20.25 7.09
CA CYS A 18 -10.54 18.81 6.93
C CYS A 18 -10.11 18.06 8.20
N SER A 19 -10.76 16.93 8.47
CA SER A 19 -10.28 15.93 9.43
C SER A 19 -9.04 15.20 8.92
N ASN A 20 -8.26 14.59 9.82
CA ASN A 20 -7.10 13.78 9.44
C ASN A 20 -7.50 12.64 8.49
N LYS A 21 -8.70 12.06 8.68
CA LYS A 21 -9.24 11.00 7.81
C LYS A 21 -9.54 11.48 6.39
N GLU A 22 -10.14 12.66 6.25
CA GLU A 22 -10.38 13.27 4.93
C GLU A 22 -9.07 13.58 4.20
N LEU A 23 -8.05 14.05 4.94
CA LEU A 23 -6.73 14.33 4.39
C LEU A 23 -5.98 13.05 4.02
N TYR A 24 -6.05 12.01 4.84
CA TYR A 24 -5.47 10.70 4.53
C TYR A 24 -5.98 10.16 3.18
N PHE A 25 -7.29 10.14 2.96
CA PHE A 25 -7.83 9.64 1.69
C PHE A 25 -7.54 10.56 0.51
N SER A 26 -7.39 11.87 0.73
CA SER A 26 -6.97 12.80 -0.32
C SER A 26 -5.51 12.58 -0.72
N LEU A 27 -4.64 12.30 0.26
CA LEU A 27 -3.25 11.92 0.02
C LEU A 27 -3.14 10.55 -0.64
N LEU A 28 -3.99 9.59 -0.25
CA LEU A 28 -4.08 8.28 -0.88
C LEU A 28 -4.41 8.41 -2.37
N GLU A 29 -5.45 9.17 -2.73
CA GLU A 29 -5.82 9.43 -4.13
C GLU A 29 -4.68 10.10 -4.90
N MET A 30 -4.09 11.16 -4.35
CA MET A 30 -2.97 11.88 -4.96
C MET A 30 -1.79 10.94 -5.23
N THR A 31 -1.39 10.17 -4.22
CA THR A 31 -0.22 9.30 -4.26
C THR A 31 -0.44 8.17 -5.26
N LYS A 32 -1.63 7.54 -5.28
CA LYS A 32 -1.97 6.51 -6.29
C LYS A 32 -1.96 7.08 -7.71
N GLY A 33 -2.49 8.29 -7.90
CA GLY A 33 -2.45 8.97 -9.21
C GLY A 33 -1.02 9.20 -9.71
N MET A 34 -0.14 9.71 -8.85
CA MET A 34 1.28 9.93 -9.18
C MET A 34 2.06 8.63 -9.36
N ALA A 35 1.73 7.58 -8.61
CA ALA A 35 2.33 6.26 -8.76
C ALA A 35 1.99 5.65 -10.13
N GLU A 36 0.73 5.75 -10.56
CA GLU A 36 0.26 5.20 -11.83
C GLU A 36 0.95 5.85 -13.04
N GLU A 37 1.20 7.17 -13.00
CA GLU A 37 1.96 7.89 -14.04
C GLU A 37 3.39 7.36 -14.22
N LYS A 38 3.94 6.68 -13.21
CA LYS A 38 5.31 6.13 -13.19
C LYS A 38 5.35 4.62 -13.42
N VAL A 39 4.22 3.96 -13.64
CA VAL A 39 4.20 2.51 -13.92
C VAL A 39 4.92 2.21 -15.22
N SER A 40 5.91 1.31 -15.16
CA SER A 40 6.67 0.89 -16.35
C SER A 40 6.94 -0.61 -16.34
N ASN A 41 6.60 -1.26 -17.45
CA ASN A 41 6.93 -2.66 -17.73
C ASN A 41 8.10 -2.79 -18.71
N GLU A 42 8.88 -1.73 -18.93
CA GLU A 42 10.00 -1.75 -19.85
C GLU A 42 11.10 -2.71 -19.37
N GLY A 43 11.49 -3.64 -20.24
CA GLY A 43 12.55 -4.62 -20.01
C GLY A 43 12.19 -5.98 -20.63
N LYS A 44 13.12 -6.60 -21.36
CA LYS A 44 12.87 -7.83 -22.12
C LYS A 44 12.50 -9.04 -21.26
N ARG A 45 12.98 -9.11 -20.02
CA ARG A 45 12.73 -10.20 -19.07
C ARG A 45 12.13 -9.60 -17.81
N LYS A 46 10.98 -10.15 -17.40
CA LYS A 46 10.30 -9.77 -16.17
C LYS A 46 10.64 -10.74 -15.04
N LEU A 47 11.02 -10.19 -13.89
CA LEU A 47 11.21 -10.94 -12.65
C LEU A 47 9.86 -11.06 -11.93
N TYR A 48 9.56 -12.25 -11.40
CA TYR A 48 8.42 -12.47 -10.51
C TYR A 48 8.96 -12.99 -9.18
N TYR A 49 8.89 -12.17 -8.13
CA TYR A 49 9.28 -12.55 -6.79
C TYR A 49 8.07 -13.10 -6.04
N ILE A 50 7.99 -14.41 -5.91
CA ILE A 50 6.87 -15.10 -5.26
C ILE A 50 7.23 -15.34 -3.80
N SER A 51 6.41 -14.83 -2.88
CA SER A 51 6.57 -15.04 -1.44
C SER A 51 5.23 -15.35 -0.79
N ALA A 52 5.26 -16.18 0.25
CA ALA A 52 4.09 -16.44 1.09
C ALA A 52 3.74 -15.26 2.00
N GLU A 53 4.66 -14.32 2.22
CA GLU A 53 4.44 -13.13 3.05
C GLU A 53 5.19 -11.90 2.52
N PHE A 54 4.61 -10.72 2.74
CA PHE A 54 5.19 -9.41 2.46
C PHE A 54 4.90 -8.45 3.63
N LEU A 55 5.89 -8.21 4.49
CA LEU A 55 5.75 -7.27 5.61
C LEU A 55 6.08 -5.86 5.15
N ILE A 56 5.14 -5.25 4.41
CA ILE A 56 5.36 -3.97 3.71
C ILE A 56 5.30 -2.74 4.62
N GLY A 57 4.53 -2.80 5.72
CA GLY A 57 4.31 -1.67 6.62
C GLY A 57 3.36 -0.61 6.04
N LYS A 58 3.12 0.48 6.78
CA LYS A 58 2.40 1.66 6.26
C LYS A 58 3.11 2.22 5.02
N LEU A 59 2.33 2.63 4.02
CA LEU A 59 2.83 2.99 2.69
C LEU A 59 2.83 4.50 2.43
N LEU A 60 2.02 5.31 3.13
CA LEU A 60 1.88 6.73 2.80
C LEU A 60 3.22 7.47 2.80
N SER A 61 3.94 7.44 3.94
CA SER A 61 5.21 8.15 4.08
C SER A 61 6.26 7.64 3.09
N ASN A 62 6.36 6.30 2.97
CA ASN A 62 7.31 5.66 2.06
C ASN A 62 7.07 6.09 0.61
N ASN A 63 5.81 6.12 0.18
CA ASN A 63 5.44 6.52 -1.17
C ASN A 63 5.69 8.02 -1.41
N LEU A 64 5.35 8.89 -0.46
CA LEU A 64 5.66 10.32 -0.55
C LEU A 64 7.17 10.58 -0.64
N ILE A 65 7.99 9.81 0.09
CA ILE A 65 9.45 9.87 0.02
C ILE A 65 9.95 9.39 -1.35
N ASN A 66 9.46 8.25 -1.83
CA ASN A 66 9.88 7.70 -3.13
C ASN A 66 9.43 8.56 -4.32
N LEU A 67 8.34 9.33 -4.16
CA LEU A 67 7.92 10.37 -5.12
C LEU A 67 8.72 11.68 -5.00
N GLY A 68 9.52 11.86 -3.95
CA GLY A 68 10.29 13.09 -3.70
C GLY A 68 9.46 14.28 -3.23
N ILE A 69 8.24 14.05 -2.70
CA ILE A 69 7.28 15.11 -2.32
C ILE A 69 6.95 15.16 -0.83
N TYR A 70 7.59 14.32 -0.01
CA TYR A 70 7.30 14.22 1.43
C TYR A 70 7.41 15.57 2.15
N GLU A 71 8.51 16.30 1.97
CA GLU A 71 8.73 17.59 2.63
C GLU A 71 7.76 18.68 2.13
N ASP A 72 7.43 18.69 0.83
CA ASP A 72 6.47 19.64 0.27
C ASP A 72 5.06 19.43 0.83
N VAL A 73 4.62 18.17 0.90
CA VAL A 73 3.32 17.79 1.49
C VAL A 73 3.29 18.13 2.97
N LYS A 74 4.34 17.77 3.71
CA LYS A 74 4.46 18.07 5.14
C LYS A 74 4.39 19.56 5.41
N LYS A 75 5.11 20.38 4.63
CA LYS A 75 5.08 21.83 4.74
C LYS A 75 3.69 22.39 4.43
N LEU A 76 3.06 21.96 3.33
CA LEU A 76 1.72 22.41 2.95
C LEU A 76 0.68 22.12 4.04
N LEU A 77 0.74 20.94 4.64
CA LEU A 77 -0.14 20.56 5.75
C LEU A 77 0.13 21.42 6.98
N ALA A 78 1.40 21.64 7.35
CA ALA A 78 1.79 22.48 8.48
C ALA A 78 1.34 23.94 8.30
N ASP A 79 1.49 24.51 7.09
CA ASP A 79 1.01 25.85 6.74
C ASP A 79 -0.52 25.98 6.89
N ASN A 80 -1.25 24.86 6.91
CA ASN A 80 -2.69 24.78 7.14
C ASN A 80 -3.06 24.27 8.56
N GLY A 81 -2.11 24.21 9.48
CA GLY A 81 -2.33 23.76 10.85
C GLY A 81 -2.60 22.26 10.99
N LYS A 82 -2.05 21.43 10.09
CA LYS A 82 -2.20 19.97 10.09
C LYS A 82 -0.84 19.28 10.27
N SER A 83 -0.84 18.17 11.00
CA SER A 83 0.34 17.31 11.19
C SER A 83 0.28 16.11 10.25
N LEU A 84 1.27 15.95 9.38
CA LEU A 84 1.37 14.75 8.54
C LEU A 84 1.48 13.48 9.39
N ALA A 85 2.21 13.52 10.52
CA ALA A 85 2.35 12.39 11.43
C ALA A 85 1.01 11.94 12.02
N GLU A 86 0.12 12.87 12.38
CA GLU A 86 -1.21 12.50 12.87
C GLU A 86 -2.13 11.95 11.78
N ILE A 87 -1.88 12.32 10.52
CA ILE A 87 -2.60 11.79 9.35
C ILE A 87 -2.12 10.37 9.02
N GLU A 88 -0.81 10.10 9.15
CA GLU A 88 -0.21 8.76 9.00
C GLU A 88 -0.76 7.75 10.02
N GLU A 89 -1.23 8.20 11.19
CA GLU A 89 -1.90 7.34 12.18
C GLU A 89 -3.31 6.88 11.78
N VAL A 90 -3.90 7.48 10.73
CA VAL A 90 -5.16 6.98 10.16
C VAL A 90 -4.94 5.71 9.34
N GLU A 91 -3.74 5.52 8.78
CA GLU A 91 -3.44 4.41 7.88
C GLU A 91 -3.40 3.07 8.64
N PRO A 92 -4.24 2.08 8.27
CA PRO A 92 -4.08 0.73 8.78
C PRO A 92 -2.84 0.08 8.16
N GLU A 93 -2.00 -0.53 8.99
CA GLU A 93 -0.82 -1.26 8.50
C GLU A 93 -1.25 -2.57 7.81
N PRO A 94 -0.82 -2.82 6.55
CA PRO A 94 -1.14 -4.05 5.85
C PRO A 94 -0.63 -5.30 6.58
N SER A 95 -1.56 -6.16 6.99
CA SER A 95 -1.25 -7.40 7.72
C SER A 95 -0.91 -8.54 6.75
N LEU A 96 0.15 -8.34 5.96
CA LEU A 96 0.55 -9.21 4.83
C LEU A 96 1.81 -10.04 5.09
N GLY A 97 2.44 -9.87 6.25
CA GLY A 97 3.59 -10.68 6.65
C GLY A 97 3.78 -10.74 8.16
N ASN A 98 4.80 -11.48 8.58
CA ASN A 98 5.07 -11.76 9.98
C ASN A 98 6.52 -11.41 10.34
N GLY A 99 7.48 -12.00 9.62
CA GLY A 99 8.87 -12.02 10.06
C GLY A 99 9.88 -11.51 9.03
N GLY A 100 11.13 -11.94 9.21
CA GLY A 100 12.25 -11.54 8.37
C GLY A 100 12.10 -11.92 6.90
N LEU A 101 11.40 -13.03 6.58
CA LEU A 101 11.10 -13.40 5.20
C LEU A 101 10.21 -12.34 4.53
N GLY A 102 9.10 -11.97 5.19
CA GLY A 102 8.19 -10.96 4.68
C GLY A 102 8.86 -9.58 4.55
N ARG A 103 9.72 -9.21 5.50
CA ARG A 103 10.44 -7.93 5.44
C ARG A 103 11.52 -7.92 4.35
N LEU A 104 12.22 -9.04 4.15
CA LEU A 104 13.18 -9.19 3.06
C LEU A 104 12.49 -9.09 1.70
N ALA A 105 11.33 -9.75 1.54
CA ALA A 105 10.52 -9.67 0.33
C ALA A 105 10.09 -8.22 0.03
N ALA A 106 9.62 -7.48 1.06
CA ALA A 106 9.27 -6.06 0.92
C ALA A 106 10.48 -5.20 0.50
N CYS A 107 11.63 -5.35 1.16
CA CYS A 107 12.85 -4.60 0.84
C CYS A 107 13.38 -4.92 -0.57
N PHE A 108 13.24 -6.17 -1.03
CA PHE A 108 13.60 -6.55 -2.40
C PHE A 108 12.69 -5.90 -3.44
N LEU A 109 11.38 -5.84 -3.21
CA LEU A 109 10.47 -5.15 -4.15
C LEU A 109 10.75 -3.64 -4.23
N ASP A 110 10.99 -2.98 -3.10
CA ASP A 110 11.41 -1.58 -3.08
C ASP A 110 12.71 -1.37 -3.87
N SER A 111 13.71 -2.24 -3.67
CA SER A 111 14.98 -2.20 -4.41
C SER A 111 14.80 -2.44 -5.91
N ILE A 112 13.93 -3.37 -6.29
CA ILE A 112 13.60 -3.66 -7.70
C ILE A 112 13.03 -2.40 -8.37
N ALA A 113 12.08 -1.73 -7.72
CA ALA A 113 11.49 -0.51 -8.24
C ALA A 113 12.52 0.64 -8.29
N THR A 114 13.28 0.84 -7.21
CA THR A 114 14.31 1.88 -7.09
C THR A 114 15.43 1.74 -8.12
N LEU A 115 15.86 0.50 -8.42
CA LEU A 115 16.87 0.22 -9.44
C LEU A 115 16.30 0.22 -10.87
N GLY A 116 15.00 0.44 -11.04
CA GLY A 116 14.36 0.47 -12.35
C GLY A 116 14.30 -0.90 -13.03
N LEU A 117 14.28 -1.99 -12.26
CA LEU A 117 14.18 -3.34 -12.79
C LEU A 117 12.73 -3.65 -13.19
N ASN A 118 12.56 -4.43 -14.26
CA ASN A 118 11.24 -4.98 -14.62
C ASN A 118 10.93 -6.18 -13.71
N GLY A 119 10.33 -5.94 -12.55
CA GLY A 119 10.03 -6.99 -11.60
C GLY A 119 8.87 -6.67 -10.68
N ASP A 120 8.02 -7.67 -10.46
CA ASP A 120 6.84 -7.58 -9.61
C ASP A 120 6.88 -8.63 -8.49
N GLY A 121 6.15 -8.35 -7.42
CA GLY A 121 5.89 -9.29 -6.33
C GLY A 121 4.61 -10.09 -6.57
N VAL A 122 4.56 -11.32 -6.05
CA VAL A 122 3.35 -12.15 -6.06
C VAL A 122 3.16 -12.80 -4.69
N GLY A 123 1.99 -12.58 -4.08
CA GLY A 123 1.64 -13.11 -2.77
C GLY A 123 0.13 -13.32 -2.59
N LEU A 124 -0.29 -13.48 -1.34
CA LEU A 124 -1.70 -13.64 -0.96
C LEU A 124 -2.19 -12.39 -0.22
N ASN A 125 -3.45 -12.03 -0.45
CA ASN A 125 -4.11 -10.92 0.24
C ASN A 125 -4.69 -11.40 1.59
N TYR A 126 -3.87 -11.54 2.63
CA TYR A 126 -4.38 -11.97 3.94
C TYR A 126 -5.24 -10.88 4.57
N HIS A 127 -6.50 -11.18 4.88
CA HIS A 127 -7.43 -10.20 5.49
C HIS A 127 -7.11 -9.89 6.95
N TYR A 128 -6.50 -10.85 7.66
CA TYR A 128 -6.29 -10.79 9.11
C TYR A 128 -4.83 -11.01 9.55
N GLY A 129 -3.90 -11.17 8.59
CA GLY A 129 -2.49 -11.47 8.84
C GLY A 129 -2.23 -12.70 9.70
N LEU A 130 -1.21 -12.63 10.54
CA LEU A 130 -0.88 -13.67 11.52
C LEU A 130 -1.86 -13.60 12.71
N PHE A 131 -1.75 -12.55 13.53
CA PHE A 131 -2.71 -12.15 14.57
C PHE A 131 -2.34 -10.75 15.09
N LYS A 132 -3.29 -10.07 15.74
CA LYS A 132 -3.04 -8.89 16.56
C LYS A 132 -2.79 -9.33 18.01
N GLN A 133 -1.59 -9.04 18.50
CA GLN A 133 -1.21 -9.33 19.88
C GLN A 133 -1.87 -8.34 20.84
N VAL A 134 -2.54 -8.86 21.87
CA VAL A 134 -3.08 -8.09 22.99
C VAL A 134 -2.59 -8.74 24.28
N PHE A 135 -2.26 -7.93 25.29
CA PHE A 135 -1.91 -8.44 26.62
C PHE A 135 -3.09 -8.34 27.55
N GLU A 136 -3.48 -9.47 28.15
CA GLU A 136 -4.51 -9.55 29.18
C GLU A 136 -3.97 -10.42 30.31
N ASN A 137 -4.07 -9.96 31.56
CA ASN A 137 -3.56 -10.69 32.74
C ASN A 137 -2.10 -11.18 32.60
N ASN A 138 -1.22 -10.34 32.02
CA ASN A 138 0.19 -10.65 31.72
C ASN A 138 0.42 -11.83 30.75
N LEU A 139 -0.60 -12.23 29.98
CA LEU A 139 -0.51 -13.28 28.96
C LEU A 139 -0.77 -12.70 27.57
N GLN A 140 -0.20 -13.34 26.55
CA GLN A 140 -0.53 -13.05 25.16
C GLN A 140 -1.94 -13.60 24.85
N HIS A 141 -2.76 -12.74 24.25
CA HIS A 141 -4.02 -13.09 23.62
C HIS A 141 -3.97 -12.68 22.14
N GLU A 142 -4.58 -13.51 21.30
CA GLU A 142 -4.56 -13.39 19.85
C GLU A 142 -5.95 -12.98 19.36
N THR A 143 -6.00 -11.94 18.55
CA THR A 143 -7.23 -11.47 17.91
C THR A 143 -7.00 -11.29 16.40
N PRO A 144 -8.04 -11.34 15.55
CA PRO A 144 -7.88 -11.02 14.14
C PRO A 144 -7.27 -9.62 13.94
N ASN A 145 -6.39 -9.44 12.95
CA ASN A 145 -5.78 -8.16 12.62
C ASN A 145 -6.31 -7.58 11.30
N PRO A 146 -7.56 -7.07 11.26
CA PRO A 146 -8.12 -6.50 10.03
C PRO A 146 -7.39 -5.21 9.64
N TRP A 147 -7.14 -5.05 8.34
CA TRP A 147 -6.48 -3.85 7.81
C TRP A 147 -7.11 -3.33 6.50
N ILE A 148 -7.92 -4.15 5.82
CA ILE A 148 -8.52 -3.80 4.54
C ILE A 148 -9.69 -2.85 4.76
N GLU A 149 -9.57 -1.65 4.23
CA GLU A 149 -10.61 -0.62 4.21
C GLU A 149 -11.23 -0.50 2.81
N LYS A 150 -12.43 0.11 2.73
CA LYS A 150 -13.13 0.37 1.46
C LYS A 150 -12.27 1.19 0.48
N GLU A 151 -11.54 2.16 1.00
CA GLU A 151 -10.54 2.94 0.28
C GLU A 151 -9.17 2.58 0.88
N SER A 152 -8.30 1.98 0.08
CA SER A 152 -6.98 1.54 0.53
C SER A 152 -5.98 1.55 -0.63
N TRP A 153 -4.74 1.16 -0.32
CA TRP A 153 -3.70 0.96 -1.34
C TRP A 153 -4.02 -0.17 -2.31
N LEU A 154 -4.90 -1.10 -1.94
CA LEU A 154 -5.35 -2.17 -2.83
C LEU A 154 -6.13 -1.59 -4.02
N THR A 155 -5.77 -2.06 -5.21
CA THR A 155 -6.50 -1.81 -6.45
C THR A 155 -7.03 -3.13 -6.97
N LYS A 156 -8.35 -3.32 -6.91
CA LYS A 156 -8.99 -4.52 -7.47
C LYS A 156 -8.79 -4.54 -8.98
N THR A 157 -8.36 -5.69 -9.51
CA THR A 157 -8.20 -5.88 -10.95
C THR A 157 -9.30 -6.76 -11.53
N ASP A 158 -9.44 -6.73 -12.86
CA ASP A 158 -10.31 -7.65 -13.59
C ASP A 158 -9.71 -9.05 -13.77
N ARG A 159 -8.45 -9.26 -13.35
CA ARG A 159 -7.78 -10.55 -13.48
C ARG A 159 -8.29 -11.54 -12.43
N ALA A 160 -8.64 -12.71 -12.92
CA ALA A 160 -9.20 -13.80 -12.17
C ALA A 160 -8.77 -15.11 -12.83
N TYR A 161 -8.41 -16.13 -12.04
CA TYR A 161 -8.00 -17.44 -12.55
C TYR A 161 -8.78 -18.53 -11.84
N THR A 162 -9.14 -19.58 -12.57
CA THR A 162 -9.72 -20.77 -11.97
C THR A 162 -8.59 -21.69 -11.51
N ILE A 163 -8.52 -21.95 -10.21
CA ILE A 163 -7.56 -22.84 -9.57
C ILE A 163 -8.24 -24.18 -9.32
N GLN A 164 -7.71 -25.24 -9.92
CA GLN A 164 -8.29 -26.58 -9.82
C GLN A 164 -7.67 -27.34 -8.65
N PHE A 165 -8.51 -27.78 -7.71
CA PHE A 165 -8.15 -28.71 -6.65
C PHE A 165 -8.84 -30.06 -6.90
N GLY A 166 -8.41 -31.11 -6.20
CA GLY A 166 -8.87 -32.49 -6.47
C GLY A 166 -10.37 -32.74 -6.36
N GLY A 167 -11.17 -31.83 -5.77
CA GLY A 167 -12.62 -31.98 -5.62
C GLY A 167 -13.44 -30.70 -5.84
N PHE A 168 -12.80 -29.57 -6.13
CA PHE A 168 -13.48 -28.31 -6.38
C PHE A 168 -12.58 -27.36 -7.16
N ASN A 169 -13.20 -26.35 -7.78
CA ASN A 169 -12.50 -25.24 -8.40
C ASN A 169 -12.69 -23.99 -7.53
N LEU A 170 -11.63 -23.20 -7.41
CA LEU A 170 -11.63 -21.94 -6.69
C LEU A 170 -11.39 -20.82 -7.69
N GLN A 171 -12.25 -19.79 -7.67
CA GLN A 171 -12.11 -18.64 -8.53
C GLN A 171 -11.29 -17.59 -7.79
N SER A 172 -10.09 -17.26 -8.29
CA SER A 172 -9.27 -16.22 -7.68
C SER A 172 -9.68 -14.82 -8.14
N ARG A 173 -9.31 -13.83 -7.35
CA ARG A 173 -9.30 -12.41 -7.68
C ARG A 173 -7.92 -11.85 -7.40
N MET A 174 -7.39 -11.04 -8.31
CA MET A 174 -6.10 -10.36 -8.12
C MET A 174 -6.31 -8.89 -7.71
N TYR A 175 -5.56 -8.46 -6.70
CA TYR A 175 -5.45 -7.08 -6.25
C TYR A 175 -4.00 -6.61 -6.39
N ASP A 176 -3.79 -5.35 -6.73
CA ASP A 176 -2.47 -4.76 -6.86
C ASP A 176 -2.22 -3.72 -5.75
N ILE A 177 -0.99 -3.69 -5.26
CA ILE A 177 -0.40 -2.56 -4.53
C ILE A 177 0.75 -2.00 -5.37
N ASP A 178 0.81 -0.68 -5.52
CA ASP A 178 1.92 0.01 -6.17
C ASP A 178 3.16 0.00 -5.28
N VAL A 179 4.29 -0.41 -5.86
CA VAL A 179 5.61 -0.35 -5.21
C VAL A 179 6.44 0.70 -5.94
N LEU A 180 6.59 1.87 -5.31
CA LEU A 180 7.27 3.01 -5.92
C LEU A 180 8.77 2.93 -5.67
N GLY A 181 9.58 3.10 -6.70
CA GLY A 181 11.02 3.25 -6.57
C GLY A 181 11.42 4.69 -6.30
N TYR A 182 12.49 4.90 -5.51
CA TYR A 182 12.97 6.23 -5.17
C TYR A 182 13.33 7.05 -6.43
N ASN A 183 12.52 8.07 -6.73
CA ASN A 183 12.59 8.91 -7.92
C ASN A 183 12.64 8.11 -9.25
N ASN A 184 12.07 6.91 -9.28
CA ASN A 184 12.14 6.00 -10.42
C ASN A 184 10.75 5.51 -10.83
N ARG A 185 10.67 4.31 -11.42
CA ARG A 185 9.44 3.65 -11.85
C ARG A 185 8.64 3.10 -10.68
N THR A 186 7.36 2.85 -10.96
CA THR A 186 6.46 2.07 -10.10
C THR A 186 6.34 0.65 -10.65
N THR A 187 6.52 -0.35 -9.78
CA THR A 187 6.22 -1.76 -10.05
C THR A 187 5.00 -2.20 -9.23
N LYS A 188 4.59 -3.47 -9.33
CA LYS A 188 3.38 -3.97 -8.66
C LYS A 188 3.70 -5.10 -7.69
N LEU A 189 2.98 -5.14 -6.58
CA LEU A 189 2.79 -6.32 -5.73
C LEU A 189 1.40 -6.89 -6.03
N HIS A 190 1.36 -8.05 -6.69
CA HIS A 190 0.15 -8.79 -7.00
C HIS A 190 -0.24 -9.67 -5.82
N LEU A 191 -1.42 -9.44 -5.27
CA LEU A 191 -1.99 -10.18 -4.14
C LEU A 191 -3.23 -10.94 -4.59
N PHE A 192 -3.19 -12.27 -4.51
CA PHE A 192 -4.31 -13.13 -4.85
C PHE A 192 -5.22 -13.37 -3.65
N ASP A 193 -6.52 -13.41 -3.95
CA ASP A 193 -7.63 -13.59 -3.02
C ASP A 193 -8.74 -14.44 -3.69
N VAL A 194 -9.86 -14.65 -3.00
CA VAL A 194 -11.05 -15.38 -3.48
C VAL A 194 -12.32 -14.53 -3.54
#